data_AF-A0A251VF65-F1
#
_entry.id   AF-A0A251VF65-F1
#
_cell.length_a   1.000
_cell.length_b   1.000
_cell.length_c   1.000
_cell.angle_alpha   90.00
_cell.angle_beta   90.00
_cell.angle_gamma   90.00
#
_symmetry.space_group_name_H-M   'P 1'
#
loop_
_entity.id
_entity.type
_entity.pdbx_description
1 polymer ?
#
loop_
_entity_poly.entity_id
_entity_poly.type
_entity_poly.pdbx_seq_one_letter_code
_entity_poly.pdbx_strand_id
1 'polypeptide(L)'
;MTISIEGEEEPVHKTIFMSDVVVTRKRNLFRNRKWNIVDVITLIWVLFVHFLRLFAPFTFTWGAFWAAFLFHVLCGMFCITLSYHRNLAHRSLKLPKWLEYTFAYFGVQAAQRDPIFWVSIHRTHHQNVDSDKDPHSPTYGFWFSHIGWLFDSGYIVEKGVRITFTYHVTFLVNSACHIWGNQVWNTGDLSKNNLYVF
;
A
#
# COMPACT_ATOMS: atom_id res chain seq x y z
N MET A 1 -27.60 31.12 4.00
CA MET A 1 -27.87 29.69 4.28
C MET A 1 -26.60 28.94 3.93
N THR A 2 -25.73 28.78 4.91
CA THR A 2 -24.39 28.22 4.76
C THR A 2 -24.53 26.71 4.77
N ILE A 3 -24.08 26.04 3.70
CA ILE A 3 -24.07 24.59 3.61
C ILE A 3 -22.99 24.10 4.57
N SER A 4 -23.41 23.62 5.74
CA SER A 4 -22.55 22.93 6.69
C SER A 4 -22.07 21.62 6.07
N ILE A 5 -20.78 21.53 5.81
CA ILE A 5 -20.12 20.29 5.40
C ILE A 5 -20.16 19.37 6.62
N GLU A 6 -21.07 18.38 6.61
CA GLU A 6 -21.17 17.37 7.66
C GLU A 6 -19.86 16.55 7.72
N GLY A 7 -19.14 16.63 8.85
CA GLY A 7 -18.23 15.56 9.28
C GLY A 7 -16.77 15.89 9.59
N GLU A 8 -16.37 17.15 9.80
CA GLU A 8 -15.05 17.41 10.40
C GLU A 8 -15.14 17.24 11.93
N GLU A 9 -14.86 16.02 12.42
CA GLU A 9 -14.57 15.78 13.84
C GLU A 9 -13.39 16.69 14.25
N GLU A 10 -13.53 17.41 15.37
CA GLU A 10 -12.48 18.31 15.89
C GLU A 10 -11.12 17.60 16.02
N PRO A 11 -10.00 18.32 15.79
CA PRO A 11 -8.66 17.73 15.91
C PRO A 11 -8.41 17.25 17.35
N VAL A 12 -8.41 15.93 17.54
CA VAL A 12 -8.16 15.30 18.83
C VAL A 12 -6.66 15.23 19.07
N HIS A 13 -6.06 16.26 19.66
CA HIS A 13 -4.66 16.27 20.08
C HIS A 13 -4.40 15.38 21.29
N LYS A 14 -4.43 14.06 21.09
CA LYS A 14 -4.14 13.06 22.12
C LYS A 14 -2.91 12.27 21.72
N THR A 15 -1.97 12.11 22.65
CA THR A 15 -0.80 11.25 22.45
C THR A 15 -1.19 9.78 22.52
N ILE A 16 -0.50 8.96 21.73
CA ILE A 16 -0.64 7.50 21.81
C ILE A 16 0.02 7.03 23.12
N PHE A 17 -0.56 6.01 23.76
CA PHE A 17 -0.01 5.46 25.00
C PHE A 17 1.45 5.05 24.82
N MET A 18 2.34 5.56 25.69
CA MET A 18 3.79 5.35 25.63
C MET A 18 4.47 5.83 24.33
N SER A 19 3.99 6.93 23.73
CA SER A 19 4.57 7.49 22.51
C SER A 19 4.45 9.02 22.46
N ASP A 20 5.42 9.66 21.80
CA ASP A 20 5.41 11.10 21.49
C ASP A 20 4.54 11.44 20.27
N VAL A 21 3.99 10.44 19.57
CA VAL A 21 3.12 10.66 18.41
C VAL A 21 1.79 11.25 18.86
N VAL A 22 1.49 12.45 18.35
CA VAL A 22 0.22 13.14 18.55
C VAL A 22 -0.75 12.69 17.46
N VAL A 23 -1.90 12.17 17.87
CA VAL A 23 -3.02 11.96 16.96
C VAL A 23 -3.52 13.35 16.56
N THR A 24 -3.61 13.64 15.26
CA THR A 24 -4.06 14.95 14.76
C THR A 24 -5.52 14.89 14.34
N ARG A 25 -5.96 13.73 13.85
CA ARG A 25 -7.32 13.46 13.41
C ARG A 25 -7.65 12.01 13.68
N LYS A 26 -8.76 11.68 14.30
CA LYS A 26 -9.21 10.28 14.36
C LYS A 26 -9.98 9.94 13.10
N ARG A 27 -9.69 8.78 12.51
CA ARG A 27 -10.48 8.24 11.42
C ARG A 27 -11.40 7.14 11.97
N ASN A 28 -12.70 7.27 11.73
CA ASN A 28 -13.66 6.24 12.12
C ASN A 28 -13.40 4.95 11.31
N LEU A 29 -12.97 3.90 12.00
CA LEU A 29 -12.57 2.63 11.38
C LEU A 29 -13.75 1.82 10.84
N PHE A 30 -14.89 1.85 11.54
CA PHE A 30 -16.00 0.93 11.29
C PHE A 30 -17.36 1.63 11.10
N ARG A 31 -17.60 2.75 11.79
CA ARG A 31 -18.88 3.47 11.77
C ARG A 31 -18.87 4.55 10.68
N ASN A 32 -20.03 4.79 10.05
CA ASN A 32 -20.27 5.84 9.06
C ASN A 32 -19.31 5.86 7.85
N ARG A 33 -18.74 4.71 7.49
CA ARG A 33 -17.92 4.53 6.28
C ARG A 33 -18.67 3.80 5.18
N LYS A 34 -18.36 4.13 3.93
CA LYS A 34 -18.79 3.33 2.77
C LYS A 34 -17.84 2.13 2.62
N TRP A 35 -18.37 0.92 2.71
CA TRP A 35 -17.60 -0.32 2.57
C TRP A 35 -17.55 -0.75 1.11
N ASN A 36 -16.35 -1.01 0.60
CA ASN A 36 -16.20 -1.64 -0.71
C ASN A 36 -16.19 -3.16 -0.58
N ILE A 37 -16.47 -3.86 -1.68
CA ILE A 37 -16.41 -5.33 -1.70
C ILE A 37 -15.03 -5.87 -1.29
N VAL A 38 -13.95 -5.16 -1.67
CA VAL A 38 -12.58 -5.50 -1.29
C VAL A 38 -12.37 -5.38 0.23
N ASP A 39 -12.97 -4.38 0.86
CA ASP A 39 -12.89 -4.19 2.32
C ASP A 39 -13.57 -5.35 3.04
N VAL A 40 -14.75 -5.75 2.56
CA VAL A 40 -15.53 -6.88 3.12
C VAL A 40 -14.78 -8.20 2.94
N ILE A 41 -14.24 -8.46 1.74
CA ILE A 41 -13.43 -9.67 1.47
C ILE A 41 -12.21 -9.70 2.39
N THR A 42 -11.50 -8.58 2.52
CA THR A 42 -10.31 -8.47 3.38
C THR A 42 -10.67 -8.72 4.84
N LEU A 43 -11.78 -8.14 5.33
CA LEU A 43 -12.28 -8.35 6.68
C LEU A 43 -12.63 -9.81 6.94
N ILE A 44 -13.42 -10.43 6.06
CA ILE A 44 -13.80 -11.85 6.19
C ILE A 44 -12.55 -12.73 6.20
N TRP A 45 -11.60 -12.49 5.30
CA TRP A 45 -10.36 -13.25 5.23
C TRP A 45 -9.53 -13.13 6.52
N VAL A 46 -9.36 -11.91 7.03
CA VAL A 46 -8.62 -11.68 8.28
C VAL A 46 -9.31 -12.39 9.45
N LEU A 47 -10.63 -12.24 9.60
CA LEU A 47 -11.39 -12.92 10.65
C LEU A 47 -11.31 -14.45 10.53
N PHE A 48 -11.41 -14.97 9.30
CA PHE A 48 -11.31 -16.41 9.03
C PHE A 48 -9.95 -16.97 9.45
N VAL A 49 -8.83 -16.32 9.06
CA VAL A 49 -7.49 -16.77 9.45
C VAL A 49 -7.28 -16.70 10.97
N HIS A 50 -7.79 -15.66 11.64
CA HIS A 50 -7.68 -15.56 13.10
C HIS A 50 -8.53 -16.61 13.81
N PHE A 51 -9.73 -16.91 13.29
CA PHE A 51 -10.57 -17.98 13.79
C PHE A 51 -9.88 -19.34 13.64
N LEU A 52 -9.28 -19.64 12.49
CA LEU A 52 -8.54 -20.89 12.29
C LEU A 52 -7.37 -21.06 13.28
N ARG A 53 -6.70 -19.97 13.66
CA ARG A 53 -5.60 -20.03 14.66
C ARG A 53 -6.07 -20.52 16.03
N LEU A 54 -7.34 -20.33 16.40
CA LEU A 54 -7.89 -20.85 17.65
C LEU A 54 -7.86 -22.38 17.71
N PHE A 55 -7.81 -23.05 16.56
CA PHE A 55 -7.75 -24.51 16.48
C PHE A 55 -6.33 -25.09 16.52
N ALA A 56 -5.30 -24.25 16.45
CA ALA A 56 -3.91 -24.69 16.40
C ALA A 56 -3.50 -25.62 17.56
N PRO A 57 -3.96 -25.45 18.82
CA PRO A 57 -3.63 -26.37 19.91
C PRO A 57 -4.16 -27.80 19.70
N PHE A 58 -5.29 -27.95 19.00
CA PHE A 58 -5.92 -29.26 18.77
C PHE A 58 -5.29 -30.03 17.61
N THR A 59 -4.53 -29.35 16.76
CA THR A 59 -3.85 -29.94 15.59
C THR A 59 -2.33 -29.85 15.71
N PHE A 60 -1.80 -29.58 16.90
CA PHE A 60 -0.38 -29.33 17.11
C PHE A 60 0.44 -30.61 16.90
N THR A 61 1.47 -30.50 16.07
CA THR A 61 2.54 -31.49 15.94
C THR A 61 3.86 -30.75 15.77
N TRP A 62 4.97 -31.36 16.17
CA TRP A 62 6.30 -30.78 15.94
C TRP A 62 6.61 -30.55 14.46
N GLY A 63 6.12 -31.42 13.57
CA GLY A 63 6.23 -31.23 12.13
C GLY A 63 5.48 -29.99 11.63
N ALA A 64 4.23 -29.80 12.07
CA ALA A 64 3.44 -28.62 11.73
C ALA A 64 4.06 -27.33 12.28
N PHE A 65 4.62 -27.36 13.49
CA PHE A 65 5.33 -26.23 14.07
C PHE A 65 6.52 -25.82 13.19
N TRP A 66 7.40 -26.76 12.84
CA TRP A 66 8.57 -26.46 12.01
C TRP A 66 8.19 -26.02 10.60
N ALA A 67 7.15 -26.63 10.01
CA ALA A 67 6.62 -26.18 8.73
C ALA A 67 6.14 -24.73 8.79
N ALA A 68 5.35 -24.37 9.82
CA ALA A 68 4.85 -23.00 10.01
C ALA A 68 5.99 -22.01 10.29
N PHE A 69 6.98 -22.40 11.11
CA PHE A 69 8.14 -21.59 11.42
C PHE A 69 9.00 -21.31 10.18
N LEU A 70 9.33 -22.34 9.41
CA LEU A 70 10.10 -22.19 8.16
C LEU A 70 9.33 -21.36 7.15
N PHE A 71 8.02 -21.57 7.03
CA PHE A 71 7.17 -20.77 6.16
C PHE A 71 7.14 -19.29 6.58
N HIS A 72 7.09 -19.01 7.89
CA HIS A 72 7.16 -17.65 8.43
C HIS A 72 8.49 -16.98 8.09
N VAL A 73 9.62 -17.68 8.29
CA VAL A 73 10.95 -17.16 7.94
C VAL A 73 11.05 -16.93 6.43
N LEU A 74 10.61 -17.88 5.61
CA LEU A 74 10.66 -17.78 4.15
C LEU A 74 9.84 -16.58 3.64
N CYS A 75 8.58 -16.51 4.02
CA CYS A 75 7.69 -15.44 3.55
C CYS A 75 8.05 -14.09 4.16
N GLY A 76 8.27 -14.01 5.47
CA GLY A 76 8.54 -12.75 6.17
C GLY A 76 9.92 -12.18 5.90
N MET A 77 10.97 -12.98 6.10
CA MET A 77 12.35 -12.49 6.01
C MET A 77 12.83 -12.42 4.56
N PHE A 78 12.66 -13.49 3.79
CA PHE A 78 13.19 -13.52 2.42
C PHE A 78 12.25 -12.83 1.42
N CYS A 79 10.96 -13.12 1.46
CA CYS A 79 10.07 -12.61 0.43
C CYS A 79 9.60 -11.17 0.70
N ILE A 80 9.17 -10.84 1.93
CA ILE A 80 8.76 -9.47 2.25
C ILE A 80 9.98 -8.58 2.53
N THR A 81 10.82 -8.94 3.49
CA THR A 81 11.90 -8.04 3.95
C THR A 81 13.02 -7.90 2.92
N LEU A 82 13.49 -9.01 2.34
CA LEU A 82 14.59 -8.97 1.38
C LEU A 82 14.11 -8.61 -0.03
N SER A 83 13.01 -9.21 -0.52
CA SER A 83 12.50 -8.92 -1.86
C SER A 83 11.62 -7.67 -1.93
N TYR A 84 10.40 -7.65 -1.38
CA TYR A 84 9.48 -6.52 -1.54
C TYR A 84 10.06 -5.21 -1.00
N HIS A 85 10.64 -5.26 0.20
CA HIS A 85 11.15 -4.08 0.89
C HIS A 85 12.52 -3.62 0.35
N ARG A 86 13.59 -4.41 0.53
CA ARG A 86 14.96 -3.97 0.19
C ARG A 86 15.23 -3.94 -1.31
N ASN A 87 14.85 -4.99 -2.05
CA ASN A 87 15.09 -5.05 -3.48
C ASN A 87 14.07 -4.18 -4.26
N LEU A 88 12.78 -4.48 -4.17
CA LEU A 88 11.79 -3.85 -5.06
C LEU A 88 11.46 -2.41 -4.65
N ALA A 89 11.19 -2.15 -3.36
CA ALA A 89 10.80 -0.82 -2.90
C ALA A 89 11.99 0.14 -2.81
N HIS A 90 13.05 -0.23 -2.10
CA HIS A 90 14.20 0.64 -1.83
C HIS A 90 15.35 0.53 -2.82
N ARG A 91 15.41 -0.53 -3.65
CA ARG A 91 16.54 -0.78 -4.58
C ARG A 91 17.91 -0.82 -3.88
N SER A 92 17.96 -1.16 -2.60
CA SER A 92 19.19 -1.25 -1.79
C SER A 92 19.93 -2.58 -1.93
N LEU A 93 19.29 -3.56 -2.56
CA LEU A 93 19.84 -4.88 -2.86
C LEU A 93 19.59 -5.23 -4.33
N LYS A 94 20.63 -5.66 -5.04
CA LYS A 94 20.51 -6.19 -6.41
C LYS A 94 20.60 -7.71 -6.38
N LEU A 95 19.56 -8.39 -6.84
CA LEU A 95 19.53 -9.84 -7.00
C LEU A 95 19.60 -10.22 -8.49
N PRO A 96 20.11 -11.42 -8.83
CA PRO A 96 19.93 -11.95 -10.18
C PRO A 96 18.43 -12.15 -10.45
N LYS A 97 17.99 -11.91 -11.70
CA LYS A 97 16.56 -11.81 -12.05
C LYS A 97 15.74 -13.06 -11.71
N TRP A 98 16.30 -14.26 -11.89
CA TRP A 98 15.62 -15.50 -11.51
C TRP A 98 15.32 -15.56 -10.00
N LEU A 99 16.20 -15.03 -9.16
CA LEU A 99 16.05 -15.03 -7.71
C LEU A 99 15.09 -13.92 -7.26
N GLU A 100 15.17 -12.74 -7.90
CA GLU A 100 14.21 -11.65 -7.72
C GLU A 100 12.78 -12.12 -7.98
N TYR A 101 12.54 -12.79 -9.13
CA TYR A 101 11.22 -13.30 -9.49
C TYR A 101 10.75 -14.44 -8.59
N THR A 102 11.65 -15.36 -8.22
CA THR A 102 11.35 -16.42 -7.26
C THR A 102 10.83 -15.84 -5.95
N PHE A 103 11.58 -14.94 -5.31
CA PHE A 103 11.15 -14.34 -4.05
C PHE A 103 9.91 -13.45 -4.21
N ALA A 104 9.77 -12.75 -5.34
CA ALA A 104 8.59 -11.92 -5.57
C ALA A 104 7.30 -12.76 -5.67
N TYR A 105 7.38 -13.93 -6.33
CA TYR A 105 6.28 -14.87 -6.47
C TYR A 105 5.90 -15.50 -5.14
N PHE A 106 6.88 -16.02 -4.39
CA PHE A 106 6.63 -16.57 -3.05
C PHE A 106 6.17 -15.50 -2.06
N GLY A 107 6.51 -14.22 -2.25
CA GLY A 107 6.01 -13.10 -1.45
C GLY A 107 4.50 -12.95 -1.46
N VAL A 108 3.83 -13.37 -2.54
CA VAL A 108 2.36 -13.35 -2.60
C VAL A 108 1.75 -14.26 -1.53
N GLN A 109 2.45 -15.34 -1.14
CA GLN A 109 2.01 -16.27 -0.09
C GLN A 109 2.03 -15.64 1.32
N ALA A 110 2.70 -14.49 1.50
CA ALA A 110 2.66 -13.74 2.75
C ALA A 110 1.32 -13.01 2.98
N ALA A 111 0.40 -13.05 2.00
CA ALA A 111 -0.92 -12.42 2.07
C ALA A 111 -0.90 -10.90 2.34
N GLN A 112 0.14 -10.20 1.87
CA GLN A 112 0.27 -8.74 1.96
C GLN A 112 -0.07 -8.01 0.65
N ARG A 113 -0.84 -8.66 -0.24
CA ARG A 113 -1.13 -8.27 -1.64
C ARG A 113 0.08 -8.42 -2.58
N ASP A 114 -0.14 -8.07 -3.85
CA ASP A 114 0.82 -8.22 -4.94
C ASP A 114 2.00 -7.24 -4.82
N PRO A 115 3.14 -7.51 -5.48
CA PRO A 115 4.36 -6.71 -5.33
C PRO A 115 4.20 -5.28 -5.81
N ILE A 116 3.35 -5.01 -6.82
CA ILE A 116 3.17 -3.66 -7.36
C ILE A 116 2.42 -2.82 -6.33
N PHE A 117 1.33 -3.34 -5.78
CA PHE A 117 0.57 -2.70 -4.73
C PHE A 117 1.43 -2.44 -3.49
N TRP A 118 2.14 -3.46 -3.00
CA TRP A 118 2.94 -3.34 -1.78
C TRP A 118 4.04 -2.27 -1.93
N VAL A 119 4.79 -2.31 -3.04
CA VAL A 119 5.87 -1.36 -3.32
C VAL A 119 5.33 0.06 -3.49
N SER A 120 4.19 0.22 -4.17
CA SER A 120 3.54 1.51 -4.35
C SER A 120 3.17 2.15 -3.01
N ILE A 121 2.48 1.40 -2.15
CA ILE A 121 2.08 1.87 -0.81
C ILE A 121 3.28 2.18 0.08
N HIS A 122 4.28 1.31 0.07
CA HIS A 122 5.49 1.50 0.86
C HIS A 122 6.27 2.76 0.43
N ARG A 123 6.38 3.01 -0.87
CA ARG A 123 7.02 4.23 -1.41
C ARG A 123 6.20 5.48 -1.09
N THR A 124 4.88 5.45 -1.24
CA THR A 124 4.02 6.57 -0.85
C THR A 124 4.17 6.90 0.64
N HIS A 125 4.21 5.88 1.51
CA HIS A 125 4.45 6.06 2.94
C HIS A 125 5.76 6.80 3.18
N HIS A 126 6.88 6.32 2.62
CA HIS A 126 8.18 7.01 2.78
C HIS A 126 8.23 8.42 2.18
N GLN A 127 7.48 8.69 1.11
CA GLN A 127 7.42 10.03 0.51
C GLN A 127 6.58 11.02 1.33
N ASN A 128 5.62 10.52 2.11
CA ASN A 128 4.60 11.34 2.76
C ASN A 128 4.50 11.07 4.27
N VAL A 129 5.55 10.53 4.89
CA VAL A 129 5.58 10.07 6.29
C VAL A 129 4.89 11.09 7.22
N ASP A 130 4.01 10.58 8.07
CA ASP A 130 3.31 11.36 9.11
C ASP A 130 2.48 12.55 8.59
N SER A 131 2.14 12.56 7.30
CA SER A 131 1.28 13.56 6.68
C SER A 131 -0.08 12.99 6.28
N ASP A 132 -0.98 13.87 5.87
CA ASP A 132 -2.29 13.48 5.33
C ASP A 132 -2.22 12.63 4.06
N LYS A 133 -1.07 12.56 3.40
CA LYS A 133 -0.86 11.72 2.21
C LYS A 133 -0.28 10.34 2.53
N ASP A 134 0.14 10.10 3.77
CA ASP A 134 0.60 8.78 4.20
C ASP A 134 -0.58 7.79 4.23
N PRO A 135 -0.49 6.65 3.52
CA PRO A 135 -1.54 5.64 3.53
C PRO A 135 -1.77 5.01 4.91
N HIS A 136 -0.80 4.94 5.81
CA HIS A 136 -0.98 4.30 7.12
C HIS A 136 -0.40 5.13 8.26
N SER A 137 -0.61 6.45 8.20
CA SER A 137 -0.10 7.39 9.19
C SER A 137 -0.49 7.03 10.62
N PRO A 138 0.46 7.00 11.57
CA PRO A 138 0.16 6.85 12.99
C PRO A 138 -0.56 8.07 13.58
N THR A 139 -0.50 9.23 12.91
CA THR A 139 -1.23 10.46 13.30
C THR A 139 -2.76 10.29 13.23
N TYR A 140 -3.26 9.25 12.55
CA TYR A 140 -4.67 8.86 12.57
C TYR A 140 -5.07 7.94 13.73
N GLY A 141 -4.09 7.52 14.55
CA GLY A 141 -4.26 6.66 15.72
C GLY A 141 -3.65 5.27 15.54
N PHE A 142 -3.23 4.67 16.66
CA PHE A 142 -2.56 3.37 16.70
C PHE A 142 -3.30 2.25 15.95
N TRP A 143 -4.60 2.07 16.21
CA TRP A 143 -5.37 1.00 15.57
C TRP A 143 -5.53 1.20 14.07
N PHE A 144 -5.53 2.46 13.61
CA PHE A 144 -5.58 2.76 12.20
C PHE A 144 -4.29 2.37 11.49
N SER A 145 -3.12 2.81 11.99
CA SER A 145 -1.82 2.46 11.38
C SER A 145 -1.48 0.97 11.54
N HIS A 146 -1.94 0.32 12.62
CA HIS A 146 -1.66 -1.08 12.88
C HIS A 146 -2.38 -2.05 11.92
N ILE A 147 -3.70 -1.89 11.75
CA ILE A 147 -4.51 -2.82 10.94
C ILE A 147 -5.66 -2.14 10.21
N GLY A 148 -6.15 -1.03 10.74
CA GLY A 148 -7.36 -0.37 10.27
C GLY A 148 -7.32 0.11 8.83
N TRP A 149 -6.16 0.59 8.38
CA TRP A 149 -5.95 1.03 7.01
C TRP A 149 -6.24 -0.07 5.97
N LEU A 150 -6.04 -1.35 6.31
CA LEU A 150 -6.28 -2.49 5.40
C LEU A 150 -7.74 -2.61 4.95
N PHE A 151 -8.68 -2.14 5.77
CA PHE A 151 -10.11 -2.22 5.51
C PHE A 151 -10.65 -0.95 4.84
N ASP A 152 -9.77 -0.11 4.29
CA ASP A 152 -10.13 1.13 3.61
C ASP A 152 -9.57 1.24 2.19
N SER A 153 -10.02 0.34 1.31
CA SER A 153 -9.49 0.17 -0.04
C SER A 153 -9.61 1.43 -0.89
N GLY A 154 -10.71 2.18 -0.77
CA GLY A 154 -10.91 3.41 -1.54
C GLY A 154 -9.86 4.47 -1.20
N TYR A 155 -9.64 4.67 0.09
CA TYR A 155 -8.63 5.56 0.63
C TYR A 155 -7.20 5.12 0.25
N ILE A 156 -6.92 3.80 0.30
CA ILE A 156 -5.61 3.28 -0.09
C ILE A 156 -5.33 3.49 -1.59
N VAL A 157 -6.32 3.23 -2.45
CA VAL A 157 -6.20 3.41 -3.90
C VAL A 157 -5.93 4.88 -4.24
N GLU A 158 -6.60 5.81 -3.57
CA GLU A 158 -6.39 7.25 -3.75
C GLU A 158 -4.95 7.67 -3.43
N LYS A 159 -4.36 7.14 -2.35
CA LYS A 159 -3.02 7.53 -1.90
C LYS A 159 -1.88 6.77 -2.57
N GLY A 160 -2.06 5.50 -2.92
CA GLY A 160 -1.00 4.67 -3.50
C GLY A 160 -1.03 4.59 -5.02
N VAL A 161 -2.07 3.91 -5.51
CA VAL A 161 -2.16 3.46 -6.90
C VAL A 161 -2.48 4.61 -7.84
N ARG A 162 -3.41 5.49 -7.43
CA ARG A 162 -3.79 6.67 -8.23
C ARG A 162 -2.60 7.58 -8.46
N ILE A 163 -1.76 7.82 -7.45
CA ILE A 163 -0.56 8.65 -7.58
C ILE A 163 0.40 8.03 -8.62
N THR A 164 0.66 6.73 -8.50
CA THR A 164 1.56 6.02 -9.42
C THR A 164 1.06 6.07 -10.86
N PHE A 165 -0.22 5.74 -11.09
CA PHE A 165 -0.82 5.76 -12.42
C PHE A 165 -0.89 7.18 -13.01
N THR A 166 -1.27 8.17 -12.19
CA THR A 166 -1.32 9.58 -12.60
C THR A 166 0.05 10.06 -13.07
N TYR A 167 1.12 9.79 -12.30
CA TYR A 167 2.46 10.16 -12.72
C TYR A 167 2.93 9.43 -13.98
N HIS A 168 2.58 8.15 -14.17
CA HIS A 168 2.94 7.43 -15.40
C HIS A 168 2.23 7.99 -16.62
N VAL A 169 0.96 8.40 -16.51
CA VAL A 169 0.25 9.09 -17.61
C VAL A 169 0.89 10.45 -17.89
N THR A 170 1.20 11.25 -16.87
CA THR A 170 1.87 12.55 -17.07
C THR A 170 3.26 12.40 -17.70
N PHE A 171 4.06 11.43 -17.26
CA PHE A 171 5.37 11.16 -17.83
C PHE A 171 5.28 10.51 -19.22
N LEU A 172 4.18 9.80 -19.52
CA LEU A 172 3.88 9.33 -20.87
C LEU A 172 3.69 10.51 -21.82
N VAL A 173 3.08 11.63 -21.39
CA VAL A 173 3.02 12.86 -22.20
C VAL A 173 4.42 13.34 -22.54
N ASN A 174 5.28 13.50 -21.54
CA ASN A 174 6.64 14.01 -21.75
C ASN A 174 7.53 13.07 -22.61
N SER A 175 7.26 11.76 -22.61
CA SER A 175 8.04 10.80 -23.41
C SER A 175 7.43 10.58 -24.80
N ALA A 176 6.14 10.26 -24.87
CA ALA A 176 5.47 9.95 -26.12
C ALA A 176 5.37 11.17 -27.05
N CYS A 177 5.14 12.37 -26.51
CA CYS A 177 5.09 13.59 -27.32
C CYS A 177 6.46 14.08 -27.79
N HIS A 178 7.57 13.46 -27.36
CA HIS A 178 8.91 13.76 -27.90
C HIS A 178 9.44 12.68 -28.87
N ILE A 179 8.77 11.54 -28.96
CA ILE A 179 9.21 10.40 -29.78
C ILE A 179 8.25 10.20 -30.97
N TRP A 180 6.95 10.13 -30.71
CA TRP A 180 5.92 9.76 -31.69
C TRP A 180 4.91 10.90 -31.92
N GLY A 181 4.54 11.11 -33.19
CA GLY A 181 3.58 12.15 -33.59
C GLY A 181 4.12 13.04 -34.71
N ASN A 182 3.39 14.14 -34.95
CA ASN A 182 3.73 15.13 -35.98
C ASN A 182 4.08 16.47 -35.35
N GLN A 183 5.13 17.12 -35.86
CA GLN A 183 5.53 18.46 -35.45
C GLN A 183 4.95 19.47 -36.43
N VAL A 184 3.98 20.27 -35.98
CA VAL A 184 3.24 21.23 -36.82
C VAL A 184 3.93 22.60 -36.82
N TRP A 185 4.65 22.92 -35.76
CA TRP A 185 5.30 24.21 -35.55
C TRP A 185 6.81 24.04 -35.40
N ASN A 186 7.59 24.93 -36.03
CA ASN A 186 9.04 24.92 -35.92
C ASN A 186 9.50 25.74 -34.71
N THR A 187 9.58 25.07 -33.56
CA THR A 187 9.87 25.66 -32.23
C THR A 187 11.31 25.46 -31.76
N GLY A 188 12.14 24.74 -32.53
CA GLY A 188 13.52 24.41 -32.15
C GLY A 188 13.67 23.27 -31.15
N ASP A 189 12.58 22.58 -30.80
CA ASP A 189 12.58 21.38 -29.96
C ASP A 189 12.05 20.15 -30.74
N LEU A 190 12.00 18.99 -30.09
CA LEU A 190 11.50 17.73 -30.67
C LEU A 190 10.04 17.43 -30.29
N SER A 191 9.29 18.45 -29.90
CA SER A 191 7.90 18.31 -29.43
C SER A 191 6.97 17.95 -30.60
N LYS A 192 6.12 16.94 -30.40
CA LYS A 192 5.21 16.36 -31.39
C LYS A 192 3.80 16.26 -30.83
N ASN A 193 2.81 16.52 -31.68
CA ASN A 193 1.41 16.23 -31.38
C ASN A 193 1.14 14.74 -31.56
N ASN A 194 0.65 14.09 -30.52
CA ASN A 194 0.37 12.65 -30.50
C ASN A 194 -1.13 12.41 -30.29
N LEU A 195 -1.79 11.78 -31.26
CA LEU A 195 -3.24 11.59 -31.27
C LEU A 195 -3.74 10.63 -30.17
N TYR A 196 -2.85 9.82 -29.59
CA TYR A 196 -3.16 8.90 -28.49
C TYR A 196 -2.93 9.54 -27.12
N VAL A 197 -2.28 10.71 -27.09
CA VAL A 197 -1.91 11.46 -25.90
C VAL A 197 -2.40 12.88 -26.15
N PHE A 198 -3.73 13.05 -26.09
CA PHE A 198 -4.39 14.32 -26.38
C PHE A 198 -3.96 15.44 -25.43
#